data_AF-A0A382UE32-F1
#
_entry.id   AF-A0A382UE32-F1
#
_cell.length_a   1.000
_cell.length_b   1.000
_cell.length_c   1.000
_cell.angle_alpha   90.00
_cell.angle_beta   90.00
_cell.angle_gamma   90.00
#
_symmetry.space_group_name_H-M   'P 1'
#
loop_
_entity.id
_entity.type
_entity.pdbx_description
1 polymer ?
#
loop_
_entity_poly.entity_id
_entity_poly.type
_entity_poly.pdbx_seq_one_letter_code
_entity_poly.pdbx_strand_id
1 'polypeptide(L)'
;APPKPAEKPKDVKPSEVTEEKPSWLGPLVTFAVGGLVLLGLGSVAPASFMAHFTVFVLACFVGYMVIWNVTAALHTPLMSVTNAISSIIIIGAILQISSGESVIMWVAGFAVTITAINITGGFAVTRRMLEMFRK
;
A
#
# COMPACT_ATOMS: atom_id res chain seq x y z
N ALA A 1 20.36 21.54 56.92
CA ALA A 1 19.65 20.29 56.57
C ALA A 1 20.70 19.27 56.15
N PRO A 2 20.86 18.14 56.85
CA PRO A 2 21.75 17.07 56.40
C PRO A 2 21.11 16.33 55.21
N PRO A 3 21.91 15.86 54.24
CA PRO A 3 21.42 15.20 53.04
C PRO A 3 20.81 13.84 53.37
N LYS A 4 19.67 13.53 52.74
CA LYS A 4 19.01 12.22 52.83
C LYS A 4 19.98 11.11 52.35
N PRO A 5 20.16 10.03 53.13
CA PRO A 5 20.92 8.85 52.68
C PRO A 5 20.33 8.26 51.40
N ALA A 6 21.22 7.90 50.46
CA ALA A 6 20.87 7.24 49.21
C ALA A 6 20.11 5.93 49.47
N GLU A 7 18.87 5.85 48.97
CA GLU A 7 18.12 4.60 48.90
C GLU A 7 18.85 3.64 47.95
N LYS A 8 19.24 2.48 48.48
CA LYS A 8 19.75 1.35 47.71
C LYS A 8 18.65 0.85 46.75
N PRO A 9 19.01 0.31 45.57
CA PRO A 9 18.04 -0.14 44.58
C PRO A 9 17.12 -1.20 45.19
N LYS A 10 15.80 -0.99 45.09
CA LYS A 10 14.80 -2.01 45.40
C LYS A 10 15.00 -3.18 44.46
N ASP A 11 15.23 -4.37 45.03
CA ASP A 11 15.12 -5.65 44.36
C ASP A 11 13.78 -5.76 43.63
N VAL A 12 13.80 -5.57 42.31
CA VAL A 12 12.66 -5.87 41.45
C VAL A 12 12.68 -7.38 41.24
N LYS A 13 11.82 -8.09 41.97
CA LYS A 13 11.48 -9.50 41.69
C LYS A 13 11.15 -9.64 40.20
N PRO A 14 11.61 -10.69 39.51
CA PRO A 14 11.22 -10.95 38.12
C PRO A 14 9.71 -10.95 38.01
N SER A 15 9.16 -10.01 37.24
CA SER A 15 7.77 -10.04 36.85
C SER A 15 7.52 -11.35 36.14
N GLU A 16 6.65 -12.17 36.71
CA GLU A 16 6.17 -13.42 36.12
C GLU A 16 5.62 -13.09 34.73
N VAL A 17 6.32 -13.54 33.69
CA VAL A 17 5.83 -13.46 32.31
C VAL A 17 4.67 -14.45 32.24
N THR A 18 3.44 -13.95 32.30
CA THR A 18 2.27 -14.73 31.92
C THR A 18 2.49 -15.19 30.47
N GLU A 19 2.80 -16.47 30.27
CA GLU A 19 2.81 -17.08 28.95
C GLU A 19 1.40 -17.00 28.36
N GLU A 20 1.17 -16.09 27.41
CA GLU A 20 -0.01 -16.14 26.56
C GLU A 20 0.05 -17.42 25.71
N LYS A 21 -0.85 -18.36 25.99
CA LYS A 21 -0.99 -19.60 25.19
C LYS A 21 -1.22 -19.23 23.72
N PRO A 22 -0.58 -19.94 22.76
CA PRO A 22 -0.77 -19.66 21.34
C PRO A 22 -2.24 -19.86 20.97
N SER A 23 -2.92 -18.77 20.63
CA SER A 23 -4.31 -18.78 20.21
C SER A 23 -4.40 -19.35 18.79
N TRP A 24 -4.48 -20.68 18.69
CA TRP A 24 -4.71 -21.39 17.42
C TRP A 24 -6.11 -21.12 16.83
N LEU A 25 -7.04 -20.65 17.67
CA LEU A 25 -8.39 -20.26 17.27
C LEU A 25 -8.39 -18.97 16.45
N GLY A 26 -7.49 -18.03 16.73
CA GLY A 26 -7.40 -16.76 16.01
C GLY A 26 -7.15 -16.93 14.51
N PRO A 27 -6.08 -17.66 14.11
CA PRO A 27 -5.82 -18.01 12.72
C PRO A 27 -6.98 -18.80 12.08
N LEU A 28 -7.60 -19.73 12.80
CA LEU A 28 -8.69 -20.54 12.26
C LEU A 28 -9.92 -19.68 11.91
N VAL A 29 -10.27 -18.72 12.76
CA VAL A 29 -11.37 -17.79 12.52
C VAL A 29 -11.05 -16.87 11.34
N THR A 30 -9.83 -16.35 11.23
CA THR A 30 -9.46 -15.50 10.07
C THR A 30 -9.47 -16.28 8.75
N PHE A 31 -8.99 -17.52 8.73
CA PHE A 31 -9.08 -18.37 7.54
C PHE A 31 -10.53 -18.74 7.19
N ALA A 32 -11.38 -19.03 8.18
CA ALA A 32 -12.80 -19.32 7.95
C ALA A 32 -13.56 -18.11 7.39
N VAL A 33 -13.33 -16.91 7.94
CA VAL A 33 -13.91 -15.66 7.44
C VAL A 33 -13.40 -15.35 6.04
N GLY A 34 -12.10 -15.46 5.80
CA GLY A 34 -11.51 -15.26 4.46
C GLY A 34 -12.05 -16.25 3.43
N GLY A 35 -12.21 -17.52 3.82
CA GLY A 35 -12.80 -18.56 2.99
C GLY A 35 -14.27 -18.29 2.66
N LEU A 36 -15.07 -17.86 3.63
CA LEU A 36 -16.47 -17.50 3.40
C LEU A 36 -16.61 -16.28 2.48
N VAL A 37 -15.76 -15.26 2.64
CA VAL A 37 -15.73 -14.08 1.76
C VAL A 37 -15.36 -14.50 0.33
N LEU A 38 -14.34 -15.36 0.17
CA LEU A 38 -13.93 -15.86 -1.13
C LEU A 38 -14.99 -16.74 -1.80
N LEU A 39 -15.68 -17.59 -1.03
CA LEU A 39 -16.80 -18.39 -1.55
C LEU A 39 -17.98 -17.51 -1.96
N GLY A 40 -18.31 -16.51 -1.14
CA GLY A 40 -19.32 -15.50 -1.47
C GLY A 40 -19.01 -14.78 -2.78
N LEU A 41 -17.80 -14.22 -2.88
CA LEU A 41 -17.33 -13.58 -4.11
C LEU A 41 -17.30 -14.55 -5.31
N GLY A 42 -16.79 -15.77 -5.12
CA GLY A 42 -16.70 -16.78 -6.18
C GLY A 42 -18.05 -17.27 -6.70
N SER A 43 -19.11 -17.21 -5.87
CA SER A 43 -20.46 -17.60 -6.30
C SER A 43 -21.13 -16.59 -7.24
N VAL A 44 -20.73 -15.32 -7.18
CA VAL A 44 -21.33 -14.22 -7.98
C VAL A 44 -20.38 -13.69 -9.05
N ALA A 45 -19.09 -13.97 -8.94
CA ALA A 45 -18.08 -13.39 -9.80
C ALA A 45 -17.95 -14.11 -11.16
N PRO A 46 -17.72 -13.37 -12.27
CA PRO A 46 -17.42 -13.97 -13.57
C PRO A 46 -16.14 -14.81 -13.55
N ALA A 47 -15.99 -15.75 -14.49
CA ALA A 47 -14.78 -16.59 -14.60
C ALA A 47 -13.47 -15.78 -14.73
N SER A 48 -13.53 -14.59 -15.35
CA SER A 48 -12.38 -13.68 -15.46
C SER A 48 -11.96 -13.03 -14.14
N PHE A 49 -12.86 -12.96 -13.15
CA PHE A 49 -12.56 -12.37 -11.85
C PHE A 49 -11.44 -13.14 -11.14
N MET A 50 -11.49 -14.47 -11.13
CA MET A 50 -10.46 -15.29 -10.47
C MET A 50 -9.09 -15.09 -11.11
N ALA A 51 -9.03 -14.91 -12.43
CA ALA A 51 -7.79 -14.59 -13.13
C ALA A 51 -7.25 -13.21 -12.72
N HIS A 52 -8.08 -12.16 -12.76
CA HIS A 52 -7.68 -10.81 -12.34
C HIS A 52 -7.32 -10.73 -10.86
N PHE A 53 -8.05 -11.44 -9.99
CA PHE A 53 -7.77 -11.53 -8.56
C PHE A 53 -6.43 -12.20 -8.28
N THR A 54 -6.13 -13.29 -9.00
CA THR A 54 -4.81 -13.95 -8.90
C THR A 54 -3.69 -12.99 -9.31
N VAL A 55 -3.85 -12.28 -10.44
CA VAL A 55 -2.87 -11.27 -10.88
C VAL A 55 -2.72 -10.15 -9.85
N PHE A 56 -3.82 -9.69 -9.26
CA PHE A 56 -3.80 -8.67 -8.20
C PHE A 56 -3.00 -9.13 -6.98
N VAL A 57 -3.28 -10.33 -6.46
CA VAL A 57 -2.58 -10.89 -5.30
C VAL A 57 -1.08 -11.06 -5.60
N LEU A 58 -0.73 -11.63 -6.75
CA LEU A 58 0.67 -11.78 -7.16
C LEU A 58 1.37 -10.43 -7.34
N ALA A 59 0.68 -9.42 -7.89
CA ALA A 59 1.21 -8.07 -8.02
C ALA A 59 1.50 -7.42 -6.65
N CYS A 60 0.69 -7.68 -5.62
CA CYS A 60 0.98 -7.23 -4.25
C CYS A 60 2.28 -7.85 -3.71
N PHE A 61 2.48 -9.15 -3.91
CA PHE A 61 3.73 -9.83 -3.53
C PHE A 61 4.94 -9.25 -4.26
N VAL A 62 4.83 -9.04 -5.58
CA VAL A 62 5.89 -8.42 -6.39
C VAL A 62 6.19 -7.00 -5.90
N GLY A 63 5.17 -6.17 -5.69
CA GLY A 63 5.33 -4.80 -5.20
C GLY A 63 6.05 -4.73 -3.86
N TYR A 64 5.70 -5.64 -2.93
CA TYR A 64 6.40 -5.78 -1.66
C TYR A 64 7.88 -6.15 -1.85
N MET A 65 8.17 -7.18 -2.66
CA MET A 65 9.55 -7.61 -2.91
C MET A 65 10.40 -6.54 -3.59
N VAL A 66 9.81 -5.71 -4.45
CA VAL A 66 10.51 -4.61 -5.14
C VAL A 66 10.91 -3.49 -4.17
N ILE A 67 10.10 -3.21 -3.15
CA ILE A 67 10.32 -2.07 -2.24
C ILE A 67 11.12 -2.45 -0.99
N TRP A 68 11.15 -3.74 -0.61
CA TRP A 68 11.70 -4.23 0.66
C TRP A 68 13.16 -3.84 0.95
N ASN A 69 14.01 -3.71 -0.08
CA ASN A 69 15.44 -3.44 0.06
C ASN A 69 15.88 -2.10 -0.58
N VAL A 70 15.04 -1.08 -0.53
CA VAL A 70 15.41 0.27 -1.00
C VAL A 70 16.35 0.96 0.01
N THR A 71 17.41 1.60 -0.48
CA THR A 71 18.32 2.40 0.35
C THR A 71 17.57 3.55 1.02
N ALA A 72 17.88 3.87 2.28
CA ALA A 72 17.18 4.92 3.03
C ALA A 72 17.14 6.28 2.31
N ALA A 73 18.21 6.64 1.60
CA ALA A 73 18.29 7.87 0.81
C ALA A 73 17.27 7.95 -0.35
N LEU A 74 16.73 6.81 -0.78
CA LEU A 74 15.81 6.71 -1.91
C LEU A 74 14.33 6.66 -1.48
N HIS A 75 13.97 6.68 -0.19
CA HIS A 75 12.57 6.66 0.22
C HIS A 75 11.76 7.87 -0.30
N THR A 76 12.34 9.07 -0.29
CA THR A 76 11.67 10.27 -0.81
C THR A 76 11.55 10.24 -2.34
N PRO A 77 12.60 9.91 -3.12
CA PRO A 77 12.45 9.64 -4.55
C PRO A 77 11.43 8.53 -4.87
N LEU A 78 11.39 7.46 -4.07
CA LEU A 78 10.45 6.35 -4.23
C LEU A 78 9.00 6.80 -3.98
N MET A 79 8.77 7.62 -2.96
CA MET A 79 7.45 8.22 -2.72
C MET A 79 7.01 9.04 -3.95
N SER A 80 7.91 9.86 -4.51
CA SER A 80 7.61 10.64 -5.71
C SER A 80 7.30 9.76 -6.93
N VAL A 81 8.05 8.68 -7.17
CA VAL A 81 7.80 7.79 -8.32
C VAL A 81 6.50 7.01 -8.15
N THR A 82 6.17 6.56 -6.95
CA THR A 82 4.90 5.85 -6.70
C THR A 82 3.69 6.77 -6.90
N ASN A 83 3.80 8.07 -6.58
CA ASN A 83 2.79 9.05 -6.94
C ASN A 83 2.63 9.17 -8.47
N ALA A 84 3.74 9.26 -9.22
CA ALA A 84 3.69 9.29 -10.68
C ALA A 84 3.07 8.02 -11.29
N ILE A 85 3.41 6.84 -10.76
CA ILE A 85 2.90 5.54 -11.22
C ILE A 85 1.39 5.39 -10.92
N SER A 86 0.89 5.97 -9.83
CA SER A 86 -0.53 5.93 -9.49
C SER A 86 -1.44 6.52 -10.58
N SER A 87 -0.88 7.34 -11.47
CA SER A 87 -1.55 7.89 -12.65
C SER A 87 -1.95 6.86 -13.72
N ILE A 88 -1.76 5.55 -13.48
CA ILE A 88 -2.31 4.48 -14.33
C ILE A 88 -3.82 4.62 -14.57
N ILE A 89 -4.53 5.34 -13.70
CA ILE A 89 -5.95 5.71 -13.85
C ILE A 89 -6.25 6.42 -15.18
N ILE A 90 -5.24 7.02 -15.85
CA ILE A 90 -5.42 7.64 -17.17
C ILE A 90 -5.98 6.67 -18.21
N ILE A 91 -5.66 5.37 -18.09
CA ILE A 91 -6.18 4.34 -19.00
C ILE A 91 -7.71 4.28 -18.92
N GLY A 92 -8.25 4.30 -17.70
CA GLY A 92 -9.70 4.31 -17.48
C GLY A 92 -10.36 5.56 -18.04
N ALA A 93 -9.73 6.73 -17.86
CA ALA A 93 -10.25 7.99 -18.40
C ALA A 93 -10.25 8.01 -19.94
N ILE A 94 -9.18 7.52 -20.58
CA ILE A 94 -9.09 7.42 -22.04
C ILE A 94 -10.16 6.47 -22.59
N LEU A 95 -10.43 5.34 -21.93
CA LEU A 95 -11.49 4.42 -22.34
C LEU A 95 -12.89 5.05 -22.32
N GLN A 96 -13.09 6.07 -21.48
CA GLN A 96 -14.38 6.77 -21.33
C GLN A 96 -14.50 8.07 -22.14
N ILE A 97 -13.42 8.48 -22.82
CA ILE A 97 -13.39 9.74 -23.60
C ILE A 97 -14.39 9.73 -24.76
N SER A 98 -14.74 8.55 -25.27
CA SER A 98 -15.70 8.37 -26.37
C SER A 98 -17.08 7.90 -25.88
N SER A 99 -17.41 8.13 -24.60
CA SER A 99 -18.72 7.78 -24.05
C SER A 99 -19.83 8.56 -24.78
N GLY A 100 -20.96 7.89 -25.04
CA GLY A 100 -22.14 8.52 -25.63
C GLY A 100 -22.91 9.41 -24.66
N GLU A 101 -22.60 9.33 -23.37
CA GLU A 101 -23.18 10.17 -22.32
C GLU A 101 -22.27 11.38 -22.09
N SER A 102 -22.84 12.59 -22.21
CA SER A 102 -22.08 13.83 -22.24
C SER A 102 -21.38 14.12 -20.91
N VAL A 103 -22.00 13.79 -19.77
CA VAL A 103 -21.39 14.01 -18.44
C VAL A 103 -20.15 13.13 -18.28
N ILE A 104 -20.22 11.85 -18.62
CA ILE A 104 -19.09 10.91 -18.57
C ILE A 104 -17.96 11.40 -19.48
N MET A 105 -18.26 11.83 -20.72
CA MET A 105 -17.26 12.35 -21.64
C MET A 105 -16.52 13.56 -21.06
N TRP A 106 -17.24 14.52 -20.47
CA TRP A 106 -16.63 15.70 -19.85
C TRP A 106 -15.79 15.36 -18.61
N VAL A 107 -16.30 14.46 -17.75
CA VAL A 107 -15.56 13.95 -16.59
C VAL A 107 -14.29 13.23 -17.03
N ALA A 108 -14.36 12.41 -18.08
CA ALA A 108 -13.22 11.72 -18.64
C ALA A 108 -12.17 12.70 -19.18
N GLY A 109 -12.57 13.73 -19.91
CA GLY A 109 -11.66 14.77 -20.41
C GLY A 109 -10.95 15.52 -19.27
N PHE A 110 -11.67 15.84 -18.19
CA PHE A 110 -11.08 16.47 -17.01
C PHE A 110 -10.14 15.52 -16.27
N ALA A 111 -10.52 14.25 -16.11
CA ALA A 111 -9.70 13.22 -15.51
C ALA A 111 -8.39 12.99 -16.28
N VAL A 112 -8.44 12.97 -17.62
CA VAL A 112 -7.22 12.91 -18.46
C VAL A 112 -6.31 14.10 -18.18
N THR A 113 -6.87 15.31 -18.09
CA THR A 113 -6.10 16.54 -17.85
C THR A 113 -5.39 16.51 -16.49
N ILE A 114 -6.12 16.20 -15.41
CA ILE A 114 -5.55 16.09 -14.06
C ILE A 114 -4.49 14.99 -14.01
N THR A 115 -4.79 13.84 -14.61
CA THR A 115 -3.86 12.71 -14.59
C THR A 115 -2.58 13.03 -15.37
N ALA A 116 -2.68 13.73 -16.51
CA ALA A 116 -1.52 14.18 -17.26
C ALA A 116 -0.62 15.13 -16.45
N ILE A 117 -1.21 16.02 -15.64
CA ILE A 117 -0.45 16.88 -14.72
C ILE A 117 0.28 16.03 -13.66
N ASN A 118 -0.39 15.02 -13.10
CA ASN A 118 0.25 14.13 -12.11
C ASN A 118 1.39 13.30 -12.72
N ILE A 119 1.21 12.74 -13.93
CA ILE A 119 2.27 12.03 -14.67
C ILE A 119 3.48 12.95 -14.87
N THR A 120 3.26 14.09 -15.52
CA THR A 120 4.35 15.00 -15.91
C THR A 120 5.05 15.59 -14.69
N GLY A 121 4.30 16.09 -13.71
CA GLY A 121 4.85 16.62 -12.47
C GLY A 121 5.57 15.56 -11.63
N GLY A 122 4.95 14.39 -11.45
CA GLY A 122 5.50 13.30 -10.67
C GLY A 122 6.83 12.78 -11.23
N PHE A 123 6.90 12.53 -12.54
CA PHE A 123 8.15 12.09 -13.18
C PHE A 123 9.21 13.20 -13.23
N ALA A 124 8.83 14.46 -13.46
CA ALA A 124 9.77 15.58 -13.46
C ALA A 124 10.42 15.79 -12.09
N VAL A 125 9.63 15.75 -11.01
CA VAL A 125 10.13 15.87 -9.63
C VAL A 125 11.03 14.68 -9.28
N THR A 126 10.59 13.45 -9.61
CA THR A 126 11.40 12.24 -9.38
C THR A 126 12.74 12.33 -10.08
N ARG A 127 12.76 12.77 -11.35
CA ARG A 127 14.00 12.96 -12.10
C ARG A 127 14.93 13.97 -11.41
N ARG A 128 14.40 15.14 -11.02
CA ARG A 128 15.17 16.16 -10.30
C ARG A 128 15.74 15.62 -8.98
N MET A 129 14.98 14.81 -8.25
CA MET A 129 15.45 14.18 -7.03
C MET A 129 16.60 13.20 -7.29
N LEU A 130 16.48 12.35 -8.31
CA LEU A 130 17.51 11.38 -8.67
C LEU A 130 18.78 12.03 -9.24
N GLU A 131 18.66 13.17 -9.92
CA GLU A 131 19.81 13.94 -10.41
C GLU A 131 20.71 14.44 -9.28
N MET A 132 20.18 14.69 -8.07
CA MET A 132 20.99 15.09 -6.91
C MET A 132 21.90 13.96 -6.38
N PHE A 133 21.68 12.72 -6.81
CA PHE A 133 22.52 11.56 -6.47
C PHE A 133 23.57 11.25 -7.54
N ARG A 134 23.50 11.89 -8.71
CA ARG A 134 24.51 11.74 -9.77
C ARG A 134 25.67 12.69 -9.45
N LYS A 135 26.87 12.13 -9.27
CA LYS A 135 28.12 12.89 -9.30
C LYS A 135 28.41 13.39 -10.70
#